data_AF-A0A2B7WZ42-F1
#
_entry.id   AF-A0A2B7WZ42-F1
#
_cell.length_a   1.000
_cell.length_b   1.000
_cell.length_c   1.000
_cell.angle_alpha   90.00
_cell.angle_beta   90.00
_cell.angle_gamma   90.00
#
_symmetry.space_group_name_H-M   'P 1'
#
loop_
_entity.id
_entity.type
_entity.pdbx_description
1 polymer ?
#
loop_
_entity_poly.entity_id
_entity_poly.type
_entity_poly.pdbx_seq_one_letter_code
_entity_poly.pdbx_strand_id
1 'polypeptide(L)'
;MESIHGVSCNFPDEPASPYTTYLRPKKKKNHTTPFSTDASIYIPSAFLHPAGVNFQYKLIKPNENLQGYLAVDLTTPKLNQIHHLLWLAGLPRPARPLHRQKLINRSVALTESPDEHLVWNESQIFIKPIPEYLLDHEFWTKELCPHPDLHNSACGLLLSYAWLISCKLDFQIAKDERILPAEVTWDAWTLLIREFLEWIDNTERGPLPITYINQRYQFGELRLTRLNSLYRFTPSIFSIRNLVFGFMPSSTCNAGWIGNQWATGKFQLPKTMYRVHVGLYYIYVYLYRDNCSFMDIVVLLPSLFNNSVPQAGPEGAEELGE
;
A
#
# COMPACT_ATOMS: atom_id res chain seq x y z
N MET A 1 -30.29 48.30 -52.07
CA MET A 1 -29.29 49.37 -51.90
C MET A 1 -28.58 49.08 -50.59
N GLU A 2 -27.67 48.09 -50.64
CA GLU A 2 -26.19 48.24 -50.51
C GLU A 2 -25.79 48.09 -49.03
N SER A 3 -25.56 46.87 -48.51
CA SER A 3 -24.35 46.02 -48.63
C SER A 3 -23.07 46.74 -48.21
N ILE A 4 -22.72 46.65 -46.93
CA ILE A 4 -21.43 47.11 -46.41
C ILE A 4 -20.43 45.96 -46.54
N HIS A 5 -19.43 46.17 -47.39
CA HIS A 5 -18.31 45.26 -47.64
C HIS A 5 -17.41 45.11 -46.40
N GLY A 6 -17.00 43.87 -46.15
CA GLY A 6 -16.04 43.50 -45.13
C GLY A 6 -14.62 43.96 -45.46
N VAL A 7 -13.90 44.39 -44.41
CA VAL A 7 -12.45 44.61 -44.45
C VAL A 7 -11.78 43.33 -43.96
N SER A 8 -11.09 42.66 -44.88
CA SER A 8 -10.24 41.50 -44.62
C SER A 8 -8.89 41.96 -44.08
N CYS A 9 -8.58 41.61 -42.84
CA CYS A 9 -7.24 41.75 -42.28
C CYS A 9 -6.42 40.51 -42.67
N ASN A 10 -5.64 40.61 -43.74
CA ASN A 10 -4.66 39.57 -44.12
C ASN A 10 -3.49 39.61 -43.14
N PHE A 11 -3.34 38.58 -42.31
CA PHE A 11 -2.10 38.31 -41.58
C PHE A 11 -1.18 37.43 -42.45
N PRO A 12 0.11 37.76 -42.59
CA PRO A 12 1.05 36.94 -43.35
C PRO A 12 1.29 35.59 -42.66
N ASP A 13 1.34 34.52 -43.46
CA ASP A 13 1.62 33.16 -43.01
C ASP A 13 2.95 33.08 -42.25
N GLU A 14 2.87 32.78 -40.96
CA GLU A 14 4.03 32.53 -40.11
C GLU A 14 4.60 31.12 -40.42
N PRO A 15 5.90 30.98 -40.74
CA PRO A 15 6.46 29.68 -41.06
C PRO A 15 6.47 28.78 -39.82
N ALA A 16 5.85 27.60 -39.98
CA ALA A 16 5.69 26.60 -38.93
C ALA A 16 7.01 26.26 -38.22
N SER A 17 7.02 26.44 -36.90
CA SER A 17 8.11 26.04 -36.01
C SER A 17 8.31 24.51 -36.01
N PRO A 18 9.53 23.99 -36.19
CA PRO A 18 9.80 22.56 -36.37
C PRO A 18 9.69 21.72 -35.08
N TYR A 19 9.18 22.26 -33.97
CA TYR A 19 9.15 21.57 -32.68
C TYR A 19 7.76 21.17 -32.15
N THR A 20 6.68 21.33 -32.92
CA THR A 20 5.40 20.67 -32.60
C THR A 20 5.46 19.19 -32.96
N THR A 21 6.24 18.44 -32.16
CA THR A 21 6.09 16.99 -32.09
C THR A 21 4.68 16.70 -31.58
N TYR A 22 3.84 16.19 -32.46
CA TYR A 22 2.55 15.61 -32.17
C TYR A 22 2.58 14.85 -30.84
N LEU A 23 1.99 15.44 -29.79
CA LEU A 23 1.52 14.67 -28.65
C LEU A 23 0.38 13.80 -29.18
N ARG A 24 0.74 12.64 -29.74
CA ARG A 24 -0.19 11.55 -29.96
C ARG A 24 -0.87 11.31 -28.60
N PRO A 25 -2.20 11.32 -28.49
CA PRO A 25 -2.84 10.83 -27.28
C PRO A 25 -2.30 9.41 -27.07
N LYS A 26 -1.57 9.21 -25.96
CA LYS A 26 -1.12 7.88 -25.57
C LYS A 26 -2.37 7.01 -25.56
N LYS A 27 -2.49 6.06 -26.49
CA LYS A 27 -3.51 5.01 -26.41
C LYS A 27 -3.42 4.46 -24.99
N LYS A 28 -4.45 4.66 -24.17
CA LYS A 28 -4.58 3.95 -22.89
C LYS A 28 -4.48 2.48 -23.27
N LYS A 29 -3.35 1.84 -22.95
CA LYS A 29 -3.27 0.38 -23.04
C LYS A 29 -4.23 -0.12 -21.98
N ASN A 30 -5.30 -0.79 -22.39
CA ASN A 30 -6.19 -1.43 -21.45
C ASN A 30 -5.37 -2.48 -20.69
N HIS A 31 -5.58 -2.55 -19.38
CA HIS A 31 -4.96 -3.59 -18.57
C HIS A 31 -5.44 -4.95 -19.07
N THR A 32 -4.53 -5.92 -19.17
CA THR A 32 -4.86 -7.29 -19.58
C THR A 32 -5.14 -8.15 -18.36
N THR A 33 -5.89 -9.24 -18.57
CA THR A 33 -6.04 -10.26 -17.55
C THR A 33 -4.71 -10.96 -17.31
N PRO A 34 -4.40 -11.34 -16.07
CA PRO A 34 -3.07 -11.86 -15.76
C PRO A 34 -2.95 -13.39 -15.89
N PHE A 35 -4.05 -14.08 -16.23
CA PHE A 35 -4.09 -15.51 -16.51
C PHE A 35 -5.14 -15.79 -17.60
N SER A 36 -5.16 -16.98 -18.16
CA SER A 36 -6.09 -17.41 -19.20
C SER A 36 -7.41 -17.93 -18.63
N THR A 37 -8.41 -18.14 -19.50
CA THR A 37 -9.67 -18.78 -19.11
C THR A 37 -9.48 -20.20 -18.59
N ASP A 38 -8.47 -20.94 -19.09
CA ASP A 38 -8.20 -22.32 -18.68
C ASP A 38 -7.67 -22.41 -17.24
N ALA A 39 -6.98 -21.35 -16.80
CA ALA A 39 -6.49 -21.19 -15.43
C ALA A 39 -7.53 -20.57 -14.47
N SER A 40 -8.69 -20.16 -14.98
CA SER A 40 -9.78 -19.59 -14.18
C SER A 40 -10.37 -20.62 -13.23
N ILE A 41 -10.61 -20.23 -11.98
CA ILE A 41 -11.29 -21.06 -11.00
C ILE A 41 -12.67 -20.45 -10.74
N TYR A 42 -13.66 -20.95 -11.48
CA TYR A 42 -15.04 -20.51 -11.30
C TYR A 42 -15.63 -21.10 -10.02
N ILE A 43 -16.04 -20.21 -9.11
CA ILE A 43 -16.77 -20.56 -7.90
C ILE A 43 -18.16 -19.92 -8.02
N PRO A 44 -19.26 -20.68 -7.88
CA PRO A 44 -20.61 -20.14 -8.05
C PRO A 44 -20.94 -18.94 -7.14
N SER A 45 -20.31 -18.86 -5.97
CA SER A 45 -20.44 -17.74 -5.02
C SER A 45 -19.55 -16.54 -5.34
N ALA A 46 -18.67 -16.59 -6.35
CA ALA A 46 -17.74 -15.50 -6.66
C ALA A 46 -18.44 -14.18 -6.99
N PHE A 47 -19.67 -14.24 -7.52
CA PHE A 47 -20.51 -13.08 -7.83
C PHE A 47 -21.46 -12.69 -6.70
N LEU A 48 -21.48 -13.43 -5.59
CA LEU A 48 -22.27 -13.11 -4.42
C LEU A 48 -21.48 -12.18 -3.52
N HIS A 49 -21.84 -10.90 -3.57
CA HIS A 49 -21.31 -9.89 -2.68
C HIS A 49 -22.19 -9.75 -1.42
N PRO A 50 -21.62 -9.30 -0.29
CA PRO A 50 -22.40 -9.04 0.92
C PRO A 50 -23.53 -8.04 0.64
N ALA A 51 -24.66 -8.17 1.35
CA ALA A 51 -25.82 -7.30 1.15
C ALA A 51 -25.50 -5.82 1.38
N GLY A 52 -24.52 -5.53 2.24
CA GLY A 52 -23.96 -4.20 2.40
C GLY A 52 -22.71 -4.23 3.29
N VAL A 53 -21.80 -3.31 3.03
CA VAL A 53 -20.56 -3.11 3.79
C VAL A 53 -20.54 -1.70 4.35
N ASN A 54 -20.25 -1.60 5.65
CA ASN A 54 -20.05 -0.31 6.30
C ASN A 54 -18.59 0.10 6.17
N PHE A 55 -18.33 1.20 5.47
CA PHE A 55 -17.02 1.80 5.37
C PHE A 55 -17.08 3.27 5.78
N GLN A 56 -16.30 3.67 6.78
CA GLN A 56 -16.26 5.05 7.28
C GLN A 56 -17.65 5.64 7.57
N TYR A 57 -18.52 4.87 8.25
CA TYR A 57 -19.91 5.24 8.58
C TYR A 57 -20.85 5.41 7.37
N LYS A 58 -20.43 4.96 6.18
CA LYS A 58 -21.26 4.90 4.98
C LYS A 58 -21.56 3.45 4.63
N LEU A 59 -22.84 3.12 4.50
CA LEU A 59 -23.28 1.83 3.97
C LEU A 59 -23.13 1.83 2.45
N ILE A 60 -22.35 0.89 1.94
CA ILE A 60 -22.18 0.62 0.51
C ILE A 60 -22.89 -0.70 0.20
N LYS A 61 -23.83 -0.69 -0.73
CA LYS A 61 -24.49 -1.90 -1.22
C LYS A 61 -23.88 -2.29 -2.56
N PRO A 62 -23.23 -3.46 -2.68
CA PRO A 62 -22.60 -3.90 -3.93
C PRO A 62 -23.57 -3.97 -5.12
N ASN A 63 -24.84 -4.33 -4.89
CA ASN A 63 -25.86 -4.36 -5.93
C ASN A 63 -26.17 -2.98 -6.54
N GLU A 64 -25.95 -1.90 -5.77
CA GLU A 64 -26.18 -0.52 -6.24
C GLU A 64 -24.88 0.12 -6.73
N ASN A 65 -23.75 -0.17 -6.07
CA ASN A 65 -22.44 0.40 -6.38
C ASN A 65 -21.31 -0.62 -6.16
N LEU A 66 -21.13 -1.50 -7.15
CA LEU A 66 -20.09 -2.53 -7.14
C LEU A 66 -18.69 -1.92 -7.13
N GLN A 67 -18.45 -0.92 -7.97
CA GLN A 67 -17.13 -0.27 -8.09
C GLN A 67 -16.68 0.40 -6.78
N GLY A 68 -17.60 1.04 -6.06
CA GLY A 68 -17.33 1.59 -4.73
C GLY A 68 -17.02 0.51 -3.69
N TYR A 69 -17.68 -0.64 -3.78
CA TYR A 69 -17.36 -1.81 -2.95
C TYR A 69 -15.96 -2.35 -3.27
N LEU A 70 -15.64 -2.58 -4.55
CA LEU A 70 -14.32 -3.08 -4.97
C LEU A 70 -13.18 -2.13 -4.60
N ALA A 71 -13.43 -0.81 -4.68
CA ALA A 71 -12.46 0.18 -4.22
C ALA A 71 -12.14 0.02 -2.74
N VAL A 72 -13.15 -0.18 -1.89
CA VAL A 72 -12.92 -0.44 -0.46
C VAL A 72 -12.26 -1.80 -0.22
N ASP A 73 -12.63 -2.80 -1.01
CA ASP A 73 -12.18 -4.17 -0.80
C ASP A 73 -10.73 -4.42 -1.22
N LEU A 74 -10.27 -3.77 -2.29
CA LEU A 74 -8.96 -4.02 -2.91
C LEU A 74 -7.93 -2.92 -2.64
N THR A 75 -8.34 -1.66 -2.52
CA THR A 75 -7.38 -0.55 -2.44
C THR A 75 -6.83 -0.36 -1.03
N THR A 76 -5.59 0.11 -0.95
CA THR A 76 -4.85 0.30 0.32
C THR A 76 -4.47 1.77 0.54
N PRO A 77 -5.45 2.68 0.62
CA PRO A 77 -5.19 4.12 0.64
C PRO A 77 -4.34 4.52 1.86
N LYS A 78 -4.53 3.89 3.01
CA LYS A 78 -3.77 4.19 4.23
C LYS A 78 -2.28 3.91 4.04
N LEU A 79 -1.96 2.74 3.50
CA LEU A 79 -0.55 2.38 3.31
C LEU A 79 0.09 3.10 2.14
N ASN A 80 -0.67 3.41 1.10
CA ASN A 80 -0.21 4.22 -0.03
C ASN A 80 0.17 5.64 0.41
N GLN A 81 -0.56 6.23 1.36
CA GLN A 81 -0.24 7.55 1.90
C GLN A 81 1.13 7.61 2.59
N ILE A 82 1.54 6.52 3.27
CA ILE A 82 2.85 6.41 3.93
C ILE A 82 3.88 5.61 3.13
N HIS A 83 3.66 5.37 1.83
CA HIS A 83 4.52 4.48 1.04
C HIS A 83 6.02 4.79 1.17
N HIS A 84 6.38 6.06 1.10
CA HIS A 84 7.76 6.57 1.28
C HIS A 84 8.39 6.27 2.65
N LEU A 85 7.58 5.93 3.66
CA LEU A 85 8.02 5.56 5.02
C LEU A 85 7.85 4.07 5.32
N LEU A 86 7.24 3.28 4.43
CA LEU A 86 6.97 1.86 4.68
C LEU A 86 8.23 1.04 4.93
N TRP A 87 9.38 1.48 4.39
CA TRP A 87 10.69 0.87 4.64
C TRP A 87 11.06 0.86 6.14
N LEU A 88 10.52 1.78 6.94
CA LEU A 88 10.66 1.77 8.38
C LEU A 88 9.85 0.63 8.99
N ALA A 89 8.67 0.31 8.47
CA ALA A 89 7.80 -0.74 8.99
C ALA A 89 8.13 -2.16 8.47
N GLY A 90 8.75 -2.28 7.30
CA GLY A 90 9.17 -3.55 6.73
C GLY A 90 10.12 -3.35 5.54
N LEU A 91 10.91 -4.37 5.22
CA LEU A 91 11.80 -4.33 4.06
C LEU A 91 11.00 -4.61 2.76
N PRO A 92 11.39 -4.03 1.61
CA PRO A 92 10.76 -4.30 0.31
C PRO A 92 11.15 -5.70 -0.16
N ARG A 93 10.52 -6.71 0.40
CA ARG A 93 10.77 -8.13 0.14
C ARG A 93 9.44 -8.90 0.14
N PRO A 94 9.37 -10.04 -0.56
CA PRO A 94 8.19 -10.90 -0.53
C PRO A 94 7.86 -11.37 0.89
N ALA A 95 6.58 -11.63 1.14
CA ALA A 95 6.13 -12.21 2.40
C ALA A 95 6.69 -13.63 2.58
N ARG A 96 6.88 -14.08 3.82
CA ARG A 96 7.28 -15.47 4.06
C ARG A 96 6.07 -16.41 3.88
N PRO A 97 6.28 -17.62 3.37
CA PRO A 97 5.23 -18.62 3.23
C PRO A 97 4.57 -19.00 4.57
N LEU A 98 3.34 -19.52 4.50
CA LEU A 98 2.49 -19.82 5.66
C LEU A 98 3.12 -20.82 6.66
N HIS A 99 3.75 -21.89 6.18
CA HIS A 99 4.46 -22.85 7.01
C HIS A 99 5.57 -22.15 7.82
N ARG A 100 6.22 -21.15 7.22
CA ARG A 100 7.27 -20.38 7.90
C ARG A 100 6.69 -19.39 8.92
N GLN A 101 5.49 -18.85 8.70
CA GLN A 101 4.77 -18.09 9.72
C GLN A 101 4.45 -18.95 10.95
N LYS A 102 4.01 -20.20 10.72
CA LYS A 102 3.77 -21.18 11.80
C LYS A 102 5.05 -21.55 12.55
N LEU A 103 6.17 -21.77 11.83
CA LEU A 103 7.46 -22.08 12.45
C LEU A 103 8.00 -20.97 13.38
N ILE A 104 7.67 -19.71 13.10
CA ILE A 104 8.01 -18.57 13.97
C ILE A 104 6.92 -18.28 15.01
N ASN A 105 6.03 -19.25 15.27
CA ASN A 105 4.94 -19.20 16.25
C ASN A 105 3.96 -18.02 16.05
N ARG A 106 3.71 -17.62 14.80
CA ARG A 106 2.63 -16.68 14.49
C ARG A 106 1.35 -17.43 14.13
N SER A 107 0.24 -17.04 14.74
CA SER A 107 -1.09 -17.46 14.29
C SER A 107 -1.55 -16.60 13.12
N VAL A 108 -2.40 -17.15 12.26
CA VAL A 108 -3.08 -16.37 11.22
C VAL A 108 -4.34 -15.76 11.84
N ALA A 109 -4.54 -14.47 11.64
CA ALA A 109 -5.76 -13.77 12.00
C ALA A 109 -6.42 -13.25 10.71
N LEU A 110 -7.67 -13.64 10.48
CA LEU A 110 -8.38 -13.21 9.27
C LEU A 110 -8.86 -11.76 9.40
N THR A 111 -8.79 -11.02 8.30
CA THR A 111 -9.27 -9.62 8.19
C THR A 111 -9.94 -9.39 6.85
N GLU A 112 -10.95 -8.55 6.79
CA GLU A 112 -11.54 -8.13 5.50
C GLU A 112 -10.85 -6.88 4.92
N SER A 113 -10.02 -6.20 5.71
CA SER A 113 -9.38 -4.95 5.32
C SER A 113 -8.11 -5.19 4.51
N PRO A 114 -8.00 -4.69 3.26
CA PRO A 114 -6.79 -4.85 2.46
C PRO A 114 -5.57 -4.12 3.06
N ASP A 115 -5.80 -3.03 3.81
CA ASP A 115 -4.74 -2.31 4.53
C ASP A 115 -4.11 -3.18 5.63
N GLU A 116 -4.85 -4.13 6.20
CA GLU A 116 -4.38 -4.99 7.30
C GLU A 116 -3.69 -6.26 6.79
N HIS A 117 -3.95 -6.68 5.55
CA HIS A 117 -3.37 -7.88 4.94
C HIS A 117 -1.82 -7.82 4.92
N LEU A 118 -1.13 -8.82 5.47
CA LEU A 118 0.33 -8.90 5.72
C LEU A 118 0.91 -7.96 6.80
N VAL A 119 0.05 -7.30 7.58
CA VAL A 119 0.50 -6.63 8.80
C VAL A 119 0.67 -7.68 9.89
N TRP A 120 1.71 -7.56 10.72
CA TRP A 120 2.00 -8.54 11.77
C TRP A 120 2.38 -7.91 13.10
N ASN A 121 2.09 -8.64 14.18
CA ASN A 121 2.57 -8.40 15.54
C ASN A 121 3.31 -9.65 16.05
N GLU A 122 3.82 -9.61 17.28
CA GLU A 122 4.69 -10.68 17.81
C GLU A 122 4.07 -12.08 17.73
N SER A 123 2.75 -12.18 17.91
CA SER A 123 2.02 -13.45 17.96
C SER A 123 1.20 -13.76 16.71
N GLN A 124 0.93 -12.78 15.83
CA GLN A 124 -0.09 -12.92 14.78
C GLN A 124 0.31 -12.21 13.50
N ILE A 125 -0.16 -12.76 12.38
CA ILE A 125 -0.17 -12.09 11.07
C ILE A 125 -1.61 -11.95 10.60
N PHE A 126 -1.98 -10.74 10.19
CA PHE A 126 -3.30 -10.45 9.64
C PHE A 126 -3.30 -10.80 8.15
N ILE A 127 -4.21 -11.67 7.74
CA ILE A 127 -4.32 -12.12 6.36
C ILE A 127 -5.76 -11.96 5.92
N LYS A 128 -5.96 -11.17 4.88
CA LYS A 128 -7.20 -11.18 4.13
C LYS A 128 -7.40 -12.51 3.41
N PRO A 129 -8.57 -13.19 3.54
CA PRO A 129 -8.92 -14.33 2.69
C PRO A 129 -8.98 -13.91 1.23
N ILE A 130 -8.68 -14.82 0.29
CA ILE A 130 -8.76 -14.49 -1.13
C ILE A 130 -10.23 -14.22 -1.52
N PRO A 131 -10.56 -13.05 -2.07
CA PRO A 131 -11.87 -12.84 -2.65
C PRO A 131 -12.05 -13.78 -3.84
N GLU A 132 -13.14 -14.56 -3.84
CA GLU A 132 -13.39 -15.59 -4.86
C GLU A 132 -13.40 -15.03 -6.28
N TYR A 133 -13.88 -13.80 -6.46
CA TYR A 133 -13.88 -13.11 -7.76
C TYR A 133 -12.47 -12.83 -8.31
N LEU A 134 -11.41 -12.83 -7.48
CA LEU A 134 -10.04 -12.72 -7.98
C LEU A 134 -9.57 -13.99 -8.69
N LEU A 135 -10.26 -15.11 -8.50
CA LEU A 135 -9.95 -16.38 -9.14
C LEU A 135 -10.67 -16.56 -10.48
N ASP A 136 -11.66 -15.72 -10.79
CA ASP A 136 -12.46 -15.82 -12.00
C ASP A 136 -12.01 -14.85 -13.10
N HIS A 137 -11.56 -15.39 -14.22
CA HIS A 137 -11.12 -14.64 -15.38
C HIS A 137 -12.19 -13.67 -15.92
N GLU A 138 -13.47 -14.08 -15.95
CA GLU A 138 -14.54 -13.25 -16.49
C GLU A 138 -14.71 -11.97 -15.65
N PHE A 139 -14.68 -12.11 -14.32
CA PHE A 139 -14.69 -10.97 -13.42
C PHE A 139 -13.55 -9.98 -13.66
N TRP A 140 -12.31 -10.47 -13.88
CA TRP A 140 -11.18 -9.59 -14.21
C TRP A 140 -11.45 -8.76 -15.46
N THR A 141 -11.91 -9.39 -16.54
CA THR A 141 -12.17 -8.68 -17.81
C THR A 141 -13.23 -7.59 -17.67
N LYS A 142 -14.29 -7.84 -16.89
CA LYS A 142 -15.44 -6.95 -16.76
C LYS A 142 -15.24 -5.84 -15.74
N GLU A 143 -14.75 -6.17 -14.54
CA GLU A 143 -14.80 -5.26 -13.38
C GLU A 143 -13.43 -4.70 -12.99
N LEU A 144 -12.32 -5.37 -13.32
CA LEU A 144 -10.97 -4.96 -12.89
C LEU A 144 -10.15 -4.33 -14.01
N CYS A 145 -10.05 -4.97 -15.18
CA CYS A 145 -9.27 -4.48 -16.33
C CYS A 145 -9.66 -3.06 -16.81
N PRO A 146 -10.93 -2.63 -16.76
CA PRO A 146 -11.30 -1.25 -17.11
C PRO A 146 -10.80 -0.19 -16.11
N HIS A 147 -10.44 -0.59 -14.89
CA HIS A 147 -10.12 0.29 -13.77
C HIS A 147 -8.66 0.06 -13.29
N PRO A 148 -7.69 0.87 -13.76
CA PRO A 148 -6.26 0.68 -13.47
C PRO A 148 -5.92 0.54 -11.98
N ASP A 149 -6.54 1.37 -11.12
CA ASP A 149 -6.26 1.35 -9.69
C ASP A 149 -6.73 0.03 -9.03
N LEU A 150 -7.89 -0.48 -9.44
CA LEU A 150 -8.42 -1.75 -8.97
C LEU A 150 -7.61 -2.92 -9.50
N HIS A 151 -7.26 -2.88 -10.80
CA HIS A 151 -6.40 -3.89 -11.44
C HIS A 151 -5.06 -4.01 -10.72
N ASN A 152 -4.38 -2.87 -10.50
CA ASN A 152 -3.08 -2.85 -9.84
C ASN A 152 -3.14 -3.35 -8.39
N SER A 153 -4.22 -3.01 -7.67
CA SER A 153 -4.47 -3.50 -6.32
C SER A 153 -4.79 -5.00 -6.28
N ALA A 154 -5.60 -5.48 -7.23
CA ALA A 154 -5.94 -6.89 -7.37
C ALA A 154 -4.70 -7.75 -7.73
N CYS A 155 -3.86 -7.29 -8.66
CA CYS A 155 -2.60 -7.95 -9.00
C CYS A 155 -1.68 -8.03 -7.78
N GLY A 156 -1.54 -6.92 -7.03
CA GLY A 156 -0.72 -6.92 -5.82
C GLY A 156 -1.25 -7.86 -4.73
N LEU A 157 -2.57 -7.92 -4.56
CA LEU A 157 -3.20 -8.85 -3.62
C LEU A 157 -3.06 -10.31 -4.08
N LEU A 158 -3.14 -10.60 -5.38
CA LEU A 158 -2.91 -11.95 -5.89
C LEU A 158 -1.43 -12.38 -5.71
N LEU A 159 -0.50 -11.45 -5.91
CA LEU A 159 0.93 -11.65 -5.69
C LEU A 159 1.26 -11.99 -4.23
N SER A 160 0.58 -11.39 -3.25
CA SER A 160 0.82 -11.74 -1.85
C SER A 160 0.47 -13.20 -1.55
N TYR A 161 -0.58 -13.76 -2.16
CA TYR A 161 -0.89 -15.18 -2.01
C TYR A 161 0.13 -16.10 -2.69
N ALA A 162 0.71 -15.69 -3.82
CA ALA A 162 1.81 -16.43 -4.45
C ALA A 162 3.03 -16.55 -3.49
N TRP A 163 3.30 -15.54 -2.69
CA TRP A 163 4.35 -15.58 -1.65
C TRP A 163 3.96 -16.43 -0.44
N LEU A 164 2.69 -16.36 -0.02
CA LEU A 164 2.19 -17.09 1.15
C LEU A 164 2.07 -18.60 0.87
N ILE A 165 1.66 -18.98 -0.34
CA ILE A 165 1.29 -20.34 -0.73
C ILE A 165 2.28 -20.87 -1.77
N SER A 166 3.52 -21.15 -1.32
CA SER A 166 4.61 -21.56 -2.21
C SER A 166 4.75 -23.07 -2.37
N CYS A 167 4.21 -23.87 -1.44
CA CYS A 167 4.28 -25.33 -1.52
C CYS A 167 2.96 -26.01 -1.11
N LYS A 168 2.88 -27.32 -1.35
CA LYS A 168 1.71 -28.13 -1.03
C LYS A 168 1.33 -28.07 0.45
N LEU A 169 2.31 -27.94 1.35
CA LEU A 169 2.06 -27.78 2.78
C LEU A 169 1.40 -26.42 3.08
N ASP A 170 1.89 -25.34 2.47
CA ASP A 170 1.26 -24.02 2.60
C ASP A 170 -0.17 -24.01 2.10
N PHE A 171 -0.44 -24.75 1.01
CA PHE A 171 -1.79 -24.89 0.48
C PHE A 171 -2.73 -25.56 1.48
N GLN A 172 -2.30 -26.62 2.15
CA GLN A 172 -3.13 -27.25 3.19
C GLN A 172 -3.36 -26.28 4.35
N ILE A 173 -2.31 -25.59 4.81
CA ILE A 173 -2.45 -24.57 5.86
C ILE A 173 -3.43 -23.47 5.42
N ALA A 174 -3.39 -23.02 4.17
CA ALA A 174 -4.29 -22.01 3.65
C ALA A 174 -5.76 -22.46 3.64
N LYS A 175 -6.01 -23.76 3.42
CA LYS A 175 -7.37 -24.35 3.49
C LYS A 175 -7.83 -24.47 4.94
N ASP A 176 -6.96 -24.95 5.83
CA ASP A 176 -7.25 -25.10 7.27
C ASP A 176 -7.58 -23.75 7.92
N GLU A 177 -6.82 -22.70 7.56
CA GLU A 177 -7.00 -21.33 8.05
C GLU A 177 -8.08 -20.54 7.29
N ARG A 178 -8.78 -21.16 6.32
CA ARG A 178 -9.83 -20.54 5.48
C ARG A 178 -9.36 -19.30 4.71
N ILE A 179 -8.09 -19.27 4.32
CA ILE A 179 -7.53 -18.24 3.43
C ILE A 179 -7.99 -18.50 1.98
N LEU A 180 -8.05 -19.79 1.58
CA LEU A 180 -8.55 -20.22 0.28
C LEU A 180 -9.94 -20.88 0.41
N PRO A 181 -10.83 -20.69 -0.59
CA PRO A 181 -12.11 -21.41 -0.65
C PRO A 181 -11.93 -22.93 -0.68
N ALA A 182 -12.91 -23.67 -0.17
CA ALA A 182 -12.87 -25.12 -0.04
C ALA A 182 -12.86 -25.85 -1.41
N GLU A 183 -13.30 -25.18 -2.46
CA GLU A 183 -13.45 -25.65 -3.83
C GLU A 183 -12.13 -25.65 -4.60
N VAL A 184 -11.20 -24.76 -4.22
CA VAL A 184 -9.91 -24.61 -4.90
C VAL A 184 -9.08 -25.88 -4.75
N THR A 185 -8.64 -26.47 -5.86
CA THR A 185 -7.70 -27.60 -5.88
C THR A 185 -6.26 -27.11 -6.03
N TRP A 186 -5.29 -27.94 -5.66
CA TRP A 186 -3.88 -27.57 -5.78
C TRP A 186 -3.43 -27.43 -7.23
N ASP A 187 -3.94 -28.28 -8.12
CA ASP A 187 -3.56 -28.24 -9.54
C ASP A 187 -4.08 -26.96 -10.20
N ALA A 188 -5.34 -26.58 -9.90
CA ALA A 188 -5.93 -25.33 -10.36
C ALA A 188 -5.18 -24.10 -9.78
N TRP A 189 -4.87 -24.11 -8.48
CA TRP A 189 -4.09 -23.05 -7.85
C TRP A 189 -2.70 -22.89 -8.49
N THR A 190 -2.01 -24.01 -8.72
CA THR A 190 -0.66 -24.00 -9.31
C THR A 190 -0.70 -23.49 -10.75
N LEU A 191 -1.70 -23.89 -11.54
CA LEU A 191 -1.90 -23.41 -12.90
C LEU A 191 -2.13 -21.90 -12.92
N LEU A 192 -3.05 -21.41 -12.08
CA LEU A 192 -3.38 -19.99 -11.97
C LEU A 192 -2.16 -19.15 -11.58
N ILE A 193 -1.46 -19.53 -10.51
CA ILE A 193 -0.30 -18.76 -10.04
C ILE A 193 0.86 -18.83 -11.03
N ARG A 194 1.05 -19.96 -11.74
CA ARG A 194 2.07 -20.06 -12.78
C ARG A 194 1.82 -19.04 -13.90
N GLU A 195 0.62 -19.02 -14.47
CA GLU A 195 0.29 -18.07 -15.55
C GLU A 195 0.38 -16.62 -15.06
N PHE A 196 -0.09 -16.35 -13.84
CA PHE A 196 0.03 -15.05 -13.20
C PHE A 196 1.48 -14.57 -13.06
N LEU A 197 2.39 -15.42 -12.58
CA LEU A 197 3.80 -15.08 -12.41
C LEU A 197 4.50 -14.90 -13.77
N GLU A 198 4.18 -15.74 -14.76
CA GLU A 198 4.67 -15.55 -16.14
C GLU A 198 4.20 -14.22 -16.74
N TRP A 199 2.95 -13.83 -16.47
CA TRP A 199 2.41 -12.54 -16.88
C TRP A 199 3.14 -11.37 -16.21
N ILE A 200 3.43 -11.45 -14.90
CA ILE A 200 4.24 -10.44 -14.19
C ILE A 200 5.62 -10.32 -14.83
N ASP A 201 6.34 -11.42 -15.01
CA ASP A 201 7.71 -11.42 -15.55
C ASP A 201 7.78 -10.79 -16.95
N ASN A 202 6.76 -11.05 -17.79
CA ASN A 202 6.65 -10.47 -19.12
C ASN A 202 6.34 -8.96 -19.08
N THR A 203 5.63 -8.53 -18.05
CA THR A 203 5.17 -7.14 -17.90
C THR A 203 6.22 -6.25 -17.23
N GLU A 204 6.97 -6.77 -16.25
CA GLU A 204 8.01 -6.03 -15.53
C GLU A 204 9.27 -5.74 -16.36
N ARG A 205 9.54 -6.53 -17.41
CA ARG A 205 10.67 -6.32 -18.34
C ARG A 205 10.42 -5.21 -19.38
N GLY A 206 9.26 -4.55 -19.34
CA GLY A 206 8.96 -3.40 -20.19
C GLY A 206 9.75 -2.14 -19.81
N PRO A 207 9.78 -1.10 -20.67
CA PRO A 207 10.56 0.14 -20.44
C PRO A 207 10.08 1.01 -19.26
N LEU A 208 9.11 0.56 -18.46
CA LEU A 208 8.57 1.25 -17.29
C LEU A 208 8.35 0.24 -16.14
N PRO A 209 9.15 0.29 -15.06
CA PRO A 209 9.09 -0.69 -13.98
C PRO A 209 7.83 -0.48 -13.10
N ILE A 210 7.20 -1.59 -12.67
CA ILE A 210 6.20 -1.66 -11.58
C ILE A 210 4.89 -0.86 -11.84
N THR A 211 4.44 -0.70 -13.08
CA THR A 211 3.20 0.06 -13.36
C THR A 211 1.89 -0.70 -13.08
N TYR A 212 1.95 -2.03 -13.01
CA TYR A 212 0.76 -2.89 -12.95
C TYR A 212 0.49 -3.51 -11.57
N ILE A 213 1.27 -3.13 -10.56
CA ILE A 213 1.14 -3.61 -9.18
C ILE A 213 1.08 -2.39 -8.26
N ASN A 214 0.09 -2.38 -7.36
CA ASN A 214 -0.04 -1.30 -6.40
C ASN A 214 1.21 -1.23 -5.51
N GLN A 215 1.75 -0.02 -5.32
CA GLN A 215 3.00 0.25 -4.60
C GLN A 215 3.06 -0.34 -3.18
N ARG A 216 1.90 -0.55 -2.54
CA ARG A 216 1.82 -1.27 -1.27
C ARG A 216 2.49 -2.65 -1.35
N TYR A 217 2.23 -3.40 -2.41
CA TYR A 217 2.71 -4.77 -2.57
C TYR A 217 4.15 -4.85 -3.08
N GLN A 218 4.93 -3.76 -2.99
CA GLN A 218 6.39 -3.84 -2.99
C GLN A 218 6.92 -4.33 -1.63
N PHE A 219 6.11 -4.20 -0.58
CA PHE A 219 6.42 -4.65 0.77
C PHE A 219 5.52 -5.83 1.13
N GLY A 220 6.12 -6.97 1.49
CA GLY A 220 5.39 -8.11 2.02
C GLY A 220 4.94 -7.87 3.46
N GLU A 221 5.76 -8.29 4.43
CA GLU A 221 5.41 -8.22 5.86
C GLU A 221 5.69 -6.82 6.47
N LEU A 222 4.67 -6.18 7.02
CA LEU A 222 4.79 -4.89 7.72
C LEU A 222 4.54 -5.04 9.23
N ARG A 223 5.46 -4.52 10.06
CA ARG A 223 5.34 -4.61 11.52
C ARG A 223 4.34 -3.59 12.06
N LEU A 224 3.31 -4.05 12.76
CA LEU A 224 2.22 -3.23 13.29
C LEU A 224 2.70 -2.13 14.25
N THR A 225 3.62 -2.43 15.15
CA THR A 225 4.12 -1.41 16.11
C THR A 225 4.78 -0.23 15.40
N ARG A 226 5.53 -0.51 14.33
CA ARG A 226 6.16 0.51 13.51
C ARG A 226 5.14 1.30 12.69
N LEU A 227 4.14 0.63 12.11
CA LEU A 227 3.02 1.32 11.43
C LEU A 227 2.25 2.25 12.39
N ASN A 228 1.98 1.80 13.62
CA ASN A 228 1.34 2.64 14.63
C ASN A 228 2.18 3.86 14.97
N SER A 229 3.49 3.70 15.14
CA SER A 229 4.40 4.82 15.38
C SER A 229 4.44 5.80 14.21
N LEU A 230 4.48 5.32 12.96
CA LEU A 230 4.39 6.19 11.79
C LEU A 230 3.08 7.00 11.80
N TYR A 231 1.94 6.34 12.00
CA TYR A 231 0.65 7.02 12.01
C TYR A 231 0.49 8.03 13.15
N ARG A 232 1.12 7.79 14.31
CA ARG A 232 1.06 8.70 15.46
C ARG A 232 1.95 9.93 15.30
N PHE A 233 3.13 9.76 14.70
CA PHE A 233 4.21 10.75 14.78
C PHE A 233 4.60 11.37 13.44
N THR A 234 4.09 10.88 12.31
CA THR A 234 4.35 11.49 11.00
C THR A 234 3.58 12.81 10.85
N PRO A 235 4.26 13.96 10.71
CA PRO A 235 3.59 15.26 10.65
C PRO A 235 2.62 15.42 9.46
N SER A 236 2.93 14.82 8.32
CA SER A 236 2.12 14.92 7.09
C SER A 236 0.75 14.22 7.17
N ILE A 237 0.56 13.36 8.18
CA ILE A 237 -0.68 12.57 8.37
C ILE A 237 -1.19 12.73 9.80
N PHE A 238 -0.66 13.74 10.50
CA PHE A 238 -1.02 13.99 11.87
C PHE A 238 -2.50 14.33 11.99
N SER A 239 -3.19 13.58 12.84
CA SER A 239 -4.58 13.80 13.23
C SER A 239 -4.71 13.37 14.67
N ILE A 240 -5.51 14.07 15.46
CA ILE A 240 -5.82 13.68 16.86
C ILE A 240 -6.30 12.23 16.90
N ARG A 241 -7.08 11.82 15.88
CA ARG A 241 -7.51 10.42 15.72
C ARG A 241 -6.33 9.47 15.54
N ASN A 242 -5.40 9.79 14.65
CA ASN A 242 -4.24 8.94 14.35
C ASN A 242 -3.25 8.88 15.52
N LEU A 243 -3.13 9.97 16.29
CA LEU A 243 -2.33 10.01 17.52
C LEU A 243 -2.87 9.03 18.59
N VAL A 244 -4.19 8.95 18.74
CA VAL A 244 -4.84 8.06 19.72
C VAL A 244 -4.88 6.61 19.22
N PHE A 245 -5.37 6.40 18.00
CA PHE A 245 -5.70 5.05 17.49
C PHE A 245 -4.58 4.41 16.66
N GLY A 246 -3.58 5.16 16.21
CA GLY A 246 -2.53 4.63 15.33
C GLY A 246 -3.06 4.20 13.96
N PHE A 247 -2.40 3.21 13.36
CA PHE A 247 -2.75 2.66 12.05
C PHE A 247 -3.96 1.72 12.14
N MET A 248 -3.96 0.84 13.14
CA MET A 248 -5.00 -0.16 13.38
C MET A 248 -5.47 -0.06 14.84
N PRO A 249 -6.76 0.22 15.08
CA PRO A 249 -7.30 0.30 16.44
C PRO A 249 -7.41 -1.12 17.02
N SER A 250 -6.32 -1.62 17.60
CA SER A 250 -6.34 -2.88 18.35
C SER A 250 -6.93 -2.66 19.75
N SER A 251 -7.66 -3.65 20.27
CA SER A 251 -8.27 -3.64 21.61
C SER A 251 -7.28 -3.72 22.78
N THR A 252 -6.01 -3.38 22.57
CA THR A 252 -4.96 -3.45 23.58
C THR A 252 -4.67 -2.08 24.21
N CYS A 253 -4.28 -2.11 25.47
CA CYS A 253 -4.10 -1.04 26.46
C CYS A 253 -3.47 0.29 26.00
N ASN A 254 -2.84 0.37 24.82
CA ASN A 254 -2.20 1.57 24.31
C ASN A 254 -3.17 2.73 24.04
N ALA A 255 -4.37 2.45 23.52
CA ALA A 255 -5.38 3.50 23.32
C ALA A 255 -5.92 4.02 24.67
N GLY A 256 -6.15 3.11 25.62
CA GLY A 256 -6.58 3.46 26.99
C GLY A 256 -5.52 4.18 27.80
N TRP A 257 -4.24 3.81 27.66
CA TRP A 257 -3.12 4.46 28.33
C TRP A 257 -2.80 5.84 27.74
N ILE A 258 -2.83 6.02 26.41
CA ILE A 258 -2.72 7.34 25.78
C ILE A 258 -3.91 8.20 26.22
N GLY A 259 -5.15 7.71 26.09
CA GLY A 259 -6.36 8.41 26.52
C GLY A 259 -6.29 8.86 27.98
N ASN A 260 -5.85 7.98 28.88
CA ASN A 260 -5.67 8.29 30.31
C ASN A 260 -4.57 9.33 30.57
N GLN A 261 -3.46 9.34 29.83
CA GLN A 261 -2.42 10.37 30.00
C GLN A 261 -2.86 11.75 29.51
N TRP A 262 -3.63 11.82 28.42
CA TRP A 262 -4.25 13.07 27.98
C TRP A 262 -5.26 13.58 29.01
N ALA A 263 -6.14 12.71 29.51
CA ALA A 263 -7.12 13.06 30.53
C ALA A 263 -6.48 13.54 31.85
N THR A 264 -5.25 13.10 32.14
CA THR A 264 -4.51 13.47 33.36
C THR A 264 -3.44 14.55 33.14
N GLY A 265 -3.26 15.06 31.92
CA GLY A 265 -2.25 16.08 31.60
C GLY A 265 -0.79 15.60 31.73
N LYS A 266 -0.55 14.29 31.80
CA LYS A 266 0.78 13.68 32.01
C LYS A 266 1.40 13.17 30.71
N PHE A 267 1.37 13.97 29.64
CA PHE A 267 2.02 13.58 28.38
C PHE A 267 3.54 13.71 28.51
N GLN A 268 4.23 12.63 28.88
CA GLN A 268 5.70 12.60 28.87
C GLN A 268 6.19 12.29 27.45
N LEU A 269 6.81 13.29 26.80
CA LEU A 269 7.59 13.06 25.58
C LEU A 269 8.73 12.06 25.86
N PRO A 270 9.15 11.26 24.86
CA PRO A 270 10.21 10.27 25.02
C PRO A 270 11.47 10.85 25.69
N LYS A 271 11.97 10.14 26.70
CA LYS A 271 13.06 10.59 27.58
C LYS A 271 14.43 10.69 26.89
N THR A 272 14.58 10.10 25.71
CA THR A 272 15.86 10.06 25.00
C THR A 272 15.67 10.15 23.49
N MET A 273 16.28 11.18 22.90
CA MET A 273 16.29 11.49 21.47
C MET A 273 17.69 11.21 20.94
N TYR A 274 17.81 10.23 20.05
CA TYR A 274 19.07 9.90 19.39
C TYR A 274 19.05 10.49 17.98
N ARG A 275 20.07 11.28 17.64
CA ARG A 275 20.29 11.75 16.27
C ARG A 275 21.20 10.74 15.56
N VAL A 276 20.63 9.96 14.65
CA VAL A 276 21.38 8.99 13.85
C VAL A 276 21.64 9.58 12.47
N HIS A 277 22.90 9.57 12.04
CA HIS A 277 23.29 9.97 10.69
C HIS A 277 23.13 8.78 9.74
N VAL A 278 22.32 8.91 8.70
CA VAL A 278 22.23 7.94 7.60
C VAL A 278 22.43 8.69 6.28
N GLY A 279 23.68 8.73 5.82
CA GLY A 279 24.07 9.52 4.65
C GLY A 279 23.87 11.02 4.88
N LEU A 280 23.16 11.68 3.97
CA LEU A 280 22.81 13.12 4.05
C LEU A 280 21.57 13.42 4.91
N TYR A 281 20.94 12.39 5.50
CA TYR A 281 19.71 12.52 6.26
C TYR A 281 19.95 12.38 7.76
N TYR A 282 19.25 13.20 8.53
CA TYR A 282 19.14 13.04 9.98
C TYR A 282 17.93 12.16 10.28
N ILE A 283 18.11 11.14 11.12
CA ILE A 283 17.02 10.34 11.65
C ILE A 283 16.98 10.60 13.15
N TYR A 284 15.89 11.18 13.63
CA TYR A 284 15.64 11.29 15.06
C TYR A 284 14.96 10.02 15.52
N VAL A 285 15.70 9.20 16.27
CA VAL A 285 15.20 7.98 16.92
C VAL A 285 14.77 8.34 18.33
N TYR A 286 13.47 8.24 18.60
CA TYR A 286 12.99 8.21 19.97
C TYR A 286 12.87 6.78 20.43
N LEU A 287 13.46 6.47 21.59
CA LEU A 287 13.24 5.20 22.27
C LEU A 287 12.09 5.38 23.25
N TYR A 288 10.96 4.74 22.96
CA TYR A 288 9.84 4.69 23.89
C TYR A 288 9.81 3.34 24.61
N ARG A 289 9.71 3.35 25.95
CA ARG A 289 9.53 2.14 26.76
C ARG A 289 8.08 2.09 27.21
N ASP A 290 7.27 1.29 26.55
CA ASP A 290 5.90 1.01 26.96
C ASP A 290 5.88 -0.17 27.94
N ASN A 291 4.99 -0.16 28.92
CA ASN A 291 4.81 -1.29 29.86
C ASN A 291 4.18 -2.52 29.19
N CYS A 292 3.72 -2.40 27.95
CA CYS A 292 3.06 -3.47 27.18
C CYS A 292 3.78 -3.80 25.86
N SER A 293 4.91 -3.17 25.53
CA SER A 293 5.67 -3.40 24.29
C SER A 293 7.14 -3.03 24.48
N PHE A 294 8.06 -3.86 23.97
CA PHE A 294 9.49 -3.58 23.98
C PHE A 294 9.83 -2.36 23.11
N MET A 295 10.86 -1.61 23.53
CA MET A 295 11.47 -0.42 22.89
C MET A 295 11.02 -0.15 21.44
N ASP A 296 10.19 0.87 21.25
CA ASP A 296 9.84 1.37 19.92
C ASP A 296 10.82 2.47 19.48
N ILE A 297 11.29 2.35 18.24
CA ILE A 297 12.10 3.36 17.54
C ILE A 297 11.14 4.20 16.69
N VAL A 298 10.91 5.46 17.10
CA VAL A 298 10.21 6.44 16.26
C VAL A 298 11.25 7.19 15.45
N VAL A 299 11.18 7.14 14.12
CA VAL A 299 12.07 7.88 13.20
C VAL A 299 11.34 9.11 12.69
N LEU A 300 11.79 10.32 13.05
CA LEU A 300 11.39 11.56 12.37
C LEU A 300 12.49 11.97 11.39
N LEU A 301 12.12 12.11 10.11
CA LEU A 301 12.95 12.73 9.09
C LEU A 301 12.69 14.25 9.07
N PRO A 302 13.71 15.11 8.90
CA PRO A 302 13.51 16.52 8.67
C PRO A 302 12.67 16.71 7.41
N SER A 303 11.60 17.50 7.53
CA SER A 303 10.88 18.02 6.39
C SER A 303 11.85 18.77 5.47
N LEU A 304 11.75 18.56 4.16
CA LEU A 304 12.28 19.48 3.14
C LEU A 304 11.58 20.83 3.28
N PHE A 305 11.99 21.64 4.25
CA PHE A 305 11.70 23.07 4.27
C PHE A 305 12.95 23.80 3.85
N ASN A 306 12.89 24.25 2.59
CA ASN A 306 13.70 25.30 2.02
C ASN A 306 13.85 26.44 3.06
N ASN A 307 15.07 26.81 3.42
CA ASN A 307 15.37 28.11 4.00
C ASN A 307 16.86 28.40 3.83
N SER A 308 17.12 29.30 2.88
CA SER A 308 18.20 30.28 2.89
C SER A 308 18.74 30.58 4.30
N VAL A 309 20.03 30.29 4.52
CA VAL A 309 20.79 30.79 5.66
C VAL A 309 21.58 32.01 5.20
N PRO A 310 21.49 33.17 5.87
CA PRO A 310 22.34 34.31 5.57
C PRO A 310 23.77 34.03 6.03
N GLN A 311 24.75 34.29 5.16
CA GLN A 311 26.18 34.16 5.47
C GLN A 311 26.57 35.16 6.57
N ALA A 312 27.09 34.66 7.69
CA ALA A 312 27.91 35.43 8.62
C ALA A 312 29.39 35.18 8.28
N GLY A 313 30.16 36.26 8.12
CA GLY A 313 31.57 36.25 7.71
C GLY A 313 32.54 35.68 8.76
N PRO A 314 33.79 35.37 8.38
CA PRO A 314 34.73 34.69 9.25
C PRO A 314 35.51 35.67 10.13
N GLU A 315 35.47 35.47 11.45
CA GLU A 315 36.46 35.99 12.40
C GLU A 315 37.36 34.84 12.89
N GLY A 316 38.65 34.95 12.53
CA GLY A 316 39.86 34.63 13.31
C GLY A 316 40.07 33.24 13.91
N ALA A 317 41.20 32.61 13.57
CA ALA A 317 42.14 32.06 14.56
C ALA A 317 43.50 31.74 13.92
N GLU A 318 44.51 32.47 14.40
CA GLU A 318 45.94 32.27 14.26
C GLU A 318 46.39 31.18 15.25
N GLU A 319 47.18 30.19 14.82
CA GLU A 319 48.10 29.43 15.68
C GLU A 319 49.11 28.68 14.82
N LEU A 320 50.39 29.09 14.87
CA LEU A 320 51.53 28.34 14.35
C LEU A 320 52.63 28.35 15.42
N GLY A 321 52.89 27.18 15.99
CA GLY A 321 54.13 26.83 16.67
C GLY A 321 54.74 25.61 15.97
N GLU A 322 55.84 25.82 15.24
CA GLU A 322 57.23 25.49 15.62
C GLU A 322 58.18 26.04 14.55
#